data_AF-A0A124G6X7-F1
#
_entry.id   AF-A0A124G6X7-F1
#
_cell.length_a   1.000
_cell.length_b   1.000
_cell.length_c   1.000
_cell.angle_alpha   90.00
_cell.angle_beta   90.00
_cell.angle_gamma   90.00
#
_symmetry.space_group_name_H-M   'P 1'
#
loop_
_entity.id
_entity.type
_entity.pdbx_description
1 polymer ?
#
loop_
_entity_poly.entity_id
_entity_poly.type
_entity_poly.pdbx_seq_one_letter_code
_entity_poly.pdbx_strand_id
1 'polypeptide(L)'
;MGRARVRVRAASCLAAAGLVAGSFAGVARAHDGVSADDGGIDNAGATHDHHSHQHGGDEGHLPAGSENVRLVSKLGLKNVEPEKIADVGVFKGYAYLAAWGGATCKYNGVHVVDIRKPAAPKEVAFIQAKEGSAPGEGIQTLHIDTPYFNGDVLVSNNEKCKETAGFGGMNLYDVSDPAHPTPLAEGVGDKTVMGQGKKDANDIHSVYAWDAGSKAYAVIVDNEEGPDVDIVDITNPKKAKVIAEYDLDETFPQIVQDAPANLTEIFLHDMVVKEIGGRQIMLASYWDGGYVTLDVTDPRNVTYLGDTDFAALDPEALESGLEVAPEGNAHQAEFTLDNKYVIGADEDFGPYALTARNVTDGTDITAGQGSNTTRLEEGRTITGDSVFVGGACIGDPAVPAGDPNAVDVAVVERGVCTFSEKVANVIAAGGYDAVLVFNRTGTDACDQTLGMSVEGDIPAFGVAPRGQGFAIFGQPYDDAACRAGTGPAQLPVALGTKGDRLTFSSYFDGWGYAHLYRNESGKLTELDTYAVPEAHDPAYATGSGDLSIHEVAVSEKRADLLYFSYYAAGLRVAKIVDDEIVEVGRYIDEGGNNFWGAQVFESGGKEYVAASDRDHGLYIFEYTGGL
;
A
#
# COMPACT_ATOMS: atom_id res chain seq x y z
N MET A 1 -69.70 53.56 -25.22
CA MET A 1 -70.30 52.37 -25.86
C MET A 1 -69.43 51.18 -25.53
N GLY A 2 -69.98 50.17 -24.85
CA GLY A 2 -69.19 49.07 -24.31
C GLY A 2 -68.66 48.09 -25.38
N ARG A 3 -67.49 47.51 -25.12
CA ARG A 3 -67.33 46.06 -24.84
C ARG A 3 -65.87 45.73 -24.51
N ALA A 4 -65.74 45.06 -23.35
CA ALA A 4 -64.81 43.97 -23.00
C ALA A 4 -63.29 44.10 -23.23
N ARG A 5 -62.51 43.89 -22.15
CA ARG A 5 -61.70 42.66 -21.93
C ARG A 5 -61.08 42.59 -20.51
N VAL A 6 -61.47 41.52 -19.80
CA VAL A 6 -60.74 40.54 -18.95
C VAL A 6 -59.49 40.94 -18.14
N ARG A 7 -59.44 40.38 -16.90
CA ARG A 7 -58.33 40.06 -15.95
C ARG A 7 -58.42 40.89 -14.65
N VAL A 8 -58.27 40.40 -13.43
CA VAL A 8 -57.90 39.11 -12.79
C VAL A 8 -58.59 39.08 -11.41
N ARG A 9 -59.01 37.91 -10.92
CA ARG A 9 -59.55 37.72 -9.56
C ARG A 9 -58.40 37.44 -8.59
N ALA A 10 -58.29 38.27 -7.55
CA ALA A 10 -57.77 37.90 -6.25
C ALA A 10 -58.96 37.80 -5.29
N ALA A 11 -58.94 36.83 -4.38
CA ALA A 11 -59.31 37.02 -2.98
C ALA A 11 -59.32 35.69 -2.24
N SER A 12 -58.49 35.67 -1.21
CA SER A 12 -58.42 34.75 -0.08
C SER A 12 -59.78 34.50 0.59
N CYS A 13 -59.97 33.30 1.12
CA CYS A 13 -60.85 33.07 2.26
C CYS A 13 -60.25 32.00 3.19
N LEU A 14 -60.31 32.32 4.48
CA LEU A 14 -59.93 31.51 5.64
C LEU A 14 -60.74 30.20 5.72
N ALA A 15 -60.12 29.18 6.31
CA ALA A 15 -60.47 28.61 7.62
C ALA A 15 -60.30 27.08 7.65
N ALA A 16 -59.54 26.59 8.63
CA ALA A 16 -59.96 25.57 9.61
C ALA A 16 -58.74 24.81 10.15
N ALA A 17 -58.51 24.96 11.45
CA ALA A 17 -57.66 24.06 12.22
C ALA A 17 -58.41 22.74 12.46
N GLY A 18 -57.74 21.62 12.18
CA GLY A 18 -58.17 20.28 12.55
C GLY A 18 -56.93 19.42 12.70
N LEU A 19 -56.58 19.08 13.94
CA LEU A 19 -55.56 18.10 14.27
C LEU A 19 -55.94 16.74 13.65
N VAL A 20 -55.04 16.18 12.84
CA VAL A 20 -54.95 14.74 12.60
C VAL A 20 -53.51 14.35 12.90
N ALA A 21 -53.35 13.59 13.98
CA ALA A 21 -52.12 12.86 14.28
C ALA A 21 -51.92 11.79 13.20
N GLY A 22 -50.98 12.04 12.29
CA GLY A 22 -50.45 11.07 11.34
C GLY A 22 -49.01 10.77 11.72
N SER A 23 -48.81 9.61 12.34
CA SER A 23 -47.52 9.00 12.59
C SER A 23 -46.82 8.72 11.25
N PHE A 24 -45.88 9.59 10.88
CA PHE A 24 -44.82 9.26 9.94
C PHE A 24 -43.71 8.58 10.73
N ALA A 25 -43.56 7.28 10.53
CA ALA A 25 -42.32 6.58 10.83
C ALA A 25 -41.24 7.18 9.92
N GLY A 26 -40.50 8.16 10.44
CA GLY A 26 -39.23 8.56 9.89
C GLY A 26 -38.26 7.42 10.12
N VAL A 27 -37.94 6.69 9.06
CA VAL A 27 -36.78 5.79 9.05
C VAL A 27 -35.57 6.71 9.03
N ALA A 28 -35.09 7.09 10.21
CA ALA A 28 -33.76 7.63 10.38
C ALA A 28 -32.80 6.45 10.24
N ARG A 29 -32.24 6.28 9.04
CA ARG A 29 -30.97 5.59 8.83
C ARG A 29 -29.98 6.62 8.31
N ALA A 30 -29.46 7.39 9.25
CA ALA A 30 -28.07 7.84 9.18
C ALA A 30 -27.28 6.71 9.83
N HIS A 31 -26.39 6.07 9.06
CA HIS A 31 -25.38 5.17 9.58
C HIS A 31 -24.11 6.00 9.68
N ASP A 32 -23.61 6.18 10.90
CA ASP A 32 -22.35 6.85 11.18
C ASP A 32 -21.23 5.83 10.87
N GLY A 33 -20.78 5.82 9.61
CA GLY A 33 -19.59 5.07 9.18
C GLY A 33 -18.41 6.05 9.19
N VAL A 34 -17.59 5.95 10.23
CA VAL A 34 -16.45 6.83 10.50
C VAL A 34 -15.22 6.06 10.04
N SER A 35 -14.44 6.60 9.08
CA SER A 35 -13.01 6.29 9.02
C SER A 35 -12.49 6.48 10.44
N ALA A 36 -11.84 5.45 10.98
CA ALA A 36 -11.47 5.39 12.38
C ALA A 36 -10.64 6.61 12.82
N ASP A 37 -11.28 7.63 13.39
CA ASP A 37 -10.64 8.82 13.97
C ASP A 37 -9.78 8.48 15.21
N ASP A 38 -9.70 7.20 15.57
CA ASP A 38 -8.85 6.62 16.60
C ASP A 38 -7.50 6.04 16.08
N GLY A 39 -7.22 6.12 14.76
CA GLY A 39 -5.97 5.65 14.16
C GLY A 39 -6.00 4.18 13.69
N GLY A 40 -7.20 3.63 13.48
CA GLY A 40 -7.37 2.31 12.88
C GLY A 40 -6.93 2.30 11.41
N ILE A 41 -6.17 1.28 11.02
CA ILE A 41 -5.74 1.07 9.62
C ILE A 41 -6.80 0.20 8.96
N ASP A 42 -7.60 0.80 8.09
CA ASP A 42 -8.66 0.15 7.31
C ASP A 42 -8.65 0.60 5.83
N ASN A 43 -7.56 1.25 5.42
CA ASN A 43 -7.32 1.81 4.10
C ASN A 43 -5.81 1.98 3.90
N ALA A 44 -5.30 1.93 2.67
CA ALA A 44 -3.86 2.06 2.42
C ALA A 44 -3.26 3.38 2.88
N GLY A 45 -4.02 4.48 2.90
CA GLY A 45 -3.52 5.79 3.29
C GLY A 45 -3.03 5.79 4.74
N ALA A 46 -3.75 5.07 5.61
CA ALA A 46 -3.28 4.81 6.97
C ALA A 46 -2.02 3.92 6.94
N THR A 47 -2.03 2.80 6.20
CA THR A 47 -0.89 1.88 6.10
C THR A 47 0.39 2.63 5.64
N HIS A 48 0.34 3.39 4.55
CA HIS A 48 1.47 4.16 4.01
C HIS A 48 1.99 5.27 4.96
N ASP A 49 1.12 5.96 5.71
CA ASP A 49 1.53 6.94 6.74
C ASP A 49 2.34 6.28 7.88
N HIS A 50 2.16 4.97 8.09
CA HIS A 50 2.87 4.18 9.10
C HIS A 50 4.18 3.59 8.59
N HIS A 51 4.30 3.48 7.27
CA HIS A 51 5.50 3.04 6.60
C HIS A 51 6.29 4.23 6.03
N SER A 52 6.54 5.28 6.82
CA SER A 52 7.72 6.13 6.55
C SER A 52 9.05 5.34 6.51
N HIS A 53 8.99 4.06 6.88
CA HIS A 53 10.00 3.01 6.70
C HIS A 53 9.77 2.04 5.50
N GLN A 54 8.66 2.11 4.75
CA GLN A 54 8.41 1.35 3.48
C GLN A 54 9.38 1.72 2.37
N HIS A 55 10.29 2.63 2.63
CA HIS A 55 11.26 3.01 1.63
C HIS A 55 12.67 2.71 2.11
N GLY A 56 12.82 2.15 3.31
CA GLY A 56 14.08 1.67 3.86
C GLY A 56 15.04 2.75 4.35
N GLY A 57 15.97 2.34 5.22
CA GLY A 57 17.01 3.17 5.83
C GLY A 57 18.34 3.20 5.07
N ASP A 58 19.21 4.15 5.41
CA ASP A 58 20.52 4.36 4.77
C ASP A 58 21.69 3.58 5.42
N GLU A 59 21.41 2.76 6.44
CA GLU A 59 22.43 2.05 7.21
C GLU A 59 22.68 0.62 6.73
N GLY A 60 23.86 0.40 6.14
CA GLY A 60 24.33 -0.93 5.74
C GLY A 60 23.91 -1.32 4.34
N HIS A 61 24.76 -2.09 3.67
CA HIS A 61 24.51 -2.62 2.32
C HIS A 61 25.27 -3.92 2.15
N LEU A 62 24.81 -4.79 1.26
CA LEU A 62 25.64 -5.90 0.80
C LEU A 62 26.92 -5.37 0.11
N PRO A 63 28.03 -6.13 0.13
CA PRO A 63 29.29 -5.66 -0.42
C PRO A 63 29.20 -5.28 -1.90
N ALA A 64 29.85 -4.17 -2.26
CA ALA A 64 29.96 -3.70 -3.64
C ALA A 64 30.50 -4.80 -4.58
N GLY A 65 29.95 -4.88 -5.79
CA GLY A 65 30.29 -5.95 -6.72
C GLY A 65 29.52 -5.87 -8.02
N SER A 66 30.04 -6.53 -9.04
CA SER A 66 29.42 -6.59 -10.35
C SER A 66 29.71 -7.93 -11.00
N GLU A 67 28.65 -8.59 -11.47
CA GLU A 67 28.73 -9.84 -12.23
C GLU A 67 27.77 -9.78 -13.39
N ASN A 68 28.27 -10.00 -14.61
CA ASN A 68 27.50 -9.97 -15.87
C ASN A 68 26.65 -8.70 -16.11
N VAL A 69 26.78 -7.66 -15.31
CA VAL A 69 26.10 -6.37 -15.46
C VAL A 69 27.16 -5.29 -15.56
N ARG A 70 27.06 -4.41 -16.55
CA ARG A 70 27.95 -3.27 -16.69
C ARG A 70 27.21 -1.97 -16.39
N LEU A 71 27.70 -1.20 -15.42
CA LEU A 71 27.32 0.21 -15.27
C LEU A 71 27.75 0.99 -16.51
N VAL A 72 26.78 1.53 -17.25
CA VAL A 72 27.01 2.35 -18.45
C VAL A 72 27.22 3.80 -18.06
N SER A 73 26.36 4.32 -17.17
CA SER A 73 26.51 5.62 -16.54
C SER A 73 25.64 5.72 -15.30
N LYS A 74 25.91 6.74 -14.47
CA LYS A 74 25.00 7.22 -13.44
C LYS A 74 24.96 8.75 -13.44
N LEU A 75 23.83 9.32 -13.09
CA LEU A 75 23.58 10.76 -13.06
C LEU A 75 22.98 11.16 -11.71
N GLY A 76 23.77 11.89 -10.93
CA GLY A 76 23.25 12.59 -9.75
C GLY A 76 22.23 13.65 -10.16
N LEU A 77 20.99 13.50 -9.72
CA LEU A 77 19.92 14.47 -10.00
C LEU A 77 20.05 15.70 -9.09
N LYS A 78 19.44 16.81 -9.49
CA LYS A 78 19.54 18.06 -8.72
C LYS A 78 18.61 18.04 -7.51
N ASN A 79 19.05 18.59 -6.39
CA ASN A 79 18.25 18.71 -5.15
C ASN A 79 17.78 17.36 -4.58
N VAL A 80 18.53 16.29 -4.88
CA VAL A 80 18.41 14.98 -4.23
C VAL A 80 18.96 15.09 -2.82
N GLU A 81 18.08 14.83 -1.86
CA GLU A 81 18.44 14.47 -0.49
C GLU A 81 18.40 12.93 -0.44
N PRO A 82 19.05 12.28 0.54
CA PRO A 82 18.87 10.84 0.74
C PRO A 82 17.38 10.47 0.75
N GLU A 83 17.06 9.26 0.31
CA GLU A 83 15.72 8.67 0.41
C GLU A 83 14.63 9.32 -0.47
N LYS A 84 15.03 10.11 -1.47
CA LYS A 84 14.11 11.03 -2.16
C LYS A 84 13.69 10.62 -3.55
N ILE A 85 14.50 9.84 -4.25
CA ILE A 85 14.13 9.41 -5.60
C ILE A 85 13.29 8.14 -5.48
N ALA A 86 12.14 8.09 -6.15
CA ALA A 86 11.25 6.94 -6.18
C ALA A 86 11.24 6.32 -7.60
N ASP A 87 10.07 5.95 -8.11
CA ASP A 87 9.90 5.21 -9.36
C ASP A 87 10.52 5.91 -10.61
N VAL A 88 10.84 5.12 -11.64
CA VAL A 88 11.42 5.53 -12.92
C VAL A 88 10.67 4.98 -14.14
N GLY A 89 9.99 5.86 -14.87
CA GLY A 89 9.46 5.57 -16.20
C GLY A 89 10.42 5.90 -17.33
N VAL A 90 10.38 5.16 -18.44
CA VAL A 90 11.15 5.48 -19.66
C VAL A 90 10.27 5.53 -20.89
N PHE A 91 10.38 6.61 -21.67
CA PHE A 91 9.65 6.74 -22.93
C PHE A 91 10.42 7.55 -23.97
N LYS A 92 10.50 7.02 -25.21
CA LYS A 92 11.14 7.66 -26.38
C LYS A 92 12.53 8.25 -26.10
N GLY A 93 13.33 7.57 -25.27
CA GLY A 93 14.70 7.98 -24.94
C GLY A 93 14.80 9.05 -23.85
N TYR A 94 13.76 9.21 -23.03
CA TYR A 94 13.79 10.02 -21.82
C TYR A 94 13.39 9.17 -20.62
N ALA A 95 14.10 9.33 -19.50
CA ALA A 95 13.70 8.79 -18.19
C ALA A 95 12.99 9.88 -17.38
N TYR A 96 11.96 9.48 -16.65
CA TYR A 96 11.15 10.30 -15.77
C TYR A 96 11.27 9.69 -14.38
N LEU A 97 11.83 10.43 -13.41
CA LEU A 97 12.06 9.91 -12.06
C LEU A 97 11.26 10.72 -11.05
N ALA A 98 10.44 10.04 -10.24
CA ALA A 98 9.75 10.68 -9.13
C ALA A 98 10.75 11.23 -8.11
N ALA A 99 10.46 12.43 -7.61
CA ALA A 99 11.07 13.01 -6.43
C ALA A 99 10.02 13.01 -5.32
N TRP A 100 10.12 12.00 -4.47
CA TRP A 100 9.28 11.70 -3.32
C TRP A 100 9.27 12.84 -2.30
N GLY A 101 8.22 12.85 -1.48
CA GLY A 101 8.02 13.85 -0.43
C GLY A 101 9.10 13.79 0.64
N GLY A 102 9.50 12.58 1.05
CA GLY A 102 10.44 12.34 2.14
C GLY A 102 10.11 13.14 3.41
N ALA A 103 11.07 13.22 4.32
CA ALA A 103 10.89 13.96 5.58
C ALA A 103 10.73 15.49 5.39
N THR A 104 11.19 16.05 4.25
CA THR A 104 11.25 17.52 4.07
C THR A 104 10.07 18.10 3.27
N CYS A 105 9.39 17.29 2.46
CA CYS A 105 8.29 17.69 1.57
C CYS A 105 8.65 18.95 0.76
N LYS A 106 9.84 18.92 0.14
CA LYS A 106 10.45 20.01 -0.64
C LYS A 106 11.06 19.49 -1.91
N TYR A 107 10.97 20.28 -2.98
CA TYR A 107 11.50 19.91 -4.30
C TYR A 107 10.93 18.59 -4.83
N ASN A 108 9.65 18.33 -4.53
CA ASN A 108 8.93 17.17 -5.04
C ASN A 108 8.52 17.42 -6.48
N GLY A 109 8.37 16.35 -7.26
CA GLY A 109 8.07 16.48 -8.68
C GLY A 109 8.63 15.33 -9.50
N VAL A 110 8.83 15.57 -10.80
CA VAL A 110 9.40 14.57 -11.71
C VAL A 110 10.63 15.13 -12.41
N HIS A 111 11.77 14.48 -12.23
CA HIS A 111 12.98 14.76 -13.01
C HIS A 111 12.85 14.19 -14.41
N VAL A 112 13.19 14.98 -15.43
CA VAL A 112 13.17 14.54 -16.83
C VAL A 112 14.60 14.49 -17.35
N VAL A 113 15.03 13.30 -17.79
CA VAL A 113 16.41 13.02 -18.19
C VAL A 113 16.45 12.53 -19.63
N ASP A 114 17.22 13.21 -20.48
CA ASP A 114 17.54 12.71 -21.82
C ASP A 114 18.56 11.58 -21.73
N ILE A 115 18.12 10.38 -22.10
CA ILE A 115 18.92 9.14 -22.07
C ILE A 115 19.20 8.59 -23.48
N ARG A 116 18.92 9.38 -24.55
CA ARG A 116 19.21 8.98 -25.94
C ARG A 116 20.69 8.65 -26.16
N LYS A 117 21.57 9.15 -25.30
CA LYS A 117 22.96 8.71 -25.15
C LYS A 117 23.14 8.08 -23.76
N PRO A 118 22.95 6.76 -23.61
CA PRO A 118 23.00 6.08 -22.32
C PRO A 118 24.30 6.27 -21.53
N ALA A 119 25.43 6.51 -22.21
CA ALA A 119 26.73 6.77 -21.57
C ALA A 119 26.92 8.23 -21.09
N ALA A 120 25.99 9.13 -21.42
CA ALA A 120 26.05 10.55 -21.05
C ALA A 120 24.63 11.13 -20.90
N PRO A 121 23.81 10.59 -19.96
CA PRO A 121 22.48 11.11 -19.70
C PRO A 121 22.54 12.54 -19.19
N LYS A 122 21.47 13.30 -19.42
CA LYS A 122 21.39 14.70 -19.00
C LYS A 122 19.98 15.07 -18.57
N GLU A 123 19.85 15.55 -17.34
CA GLU A 123 18.61 16.16 -16.87
C GLU A 123 18.30 17.43 -17.69
N VAL A 124 17.10 17.47 -18.28
CA VAL A 124 16.63 18.53 -19.20
C VAL A 124 15.52 19.38 -18.61
N ALA A 125 14.70 18.84 -17.72
CA ALA A 125 13.62 19.54 -17.05
C ALA A 125 13.33 18.95 -15.66
N PHE A 126 12.57 19.70 -14.88
CA PHE A 126 11.99 19.25 -13.62
C PHE A 126 10.54 19.73 -13.56
N ILE A 127 9.60 18.80 -13.43
CA ILE A 127 8.17 19.07 -13.31
C ILE A 127 7.87 19.22 -11.83
N GLN A 128 7.83 20.45 -11.35
CA GLN A 128 7.59 20.76 -9.94
C GLN A 128 6.17 20.32 -9.53
N ALA A 129 6.07 19.42 -8.56
CA ALA A 129 4.79 19.11 -7.92
C ALA A 129 4.29 20.32 -7.13
N LYS A 130 2.97 20.41 -6.98
CA LYS A 130 2.35 21.44 -6.14
C LYS A 130 2.69 21.22 -4.67
N GLU A 131 2.66 22.31 -3.91
CA GLU A 131 3.05 22.29 -2.50
C GLU A 131 2.19 21.30 -1.70
N GLY A 132 2.87 20.45 -0.92
CA GLY A 132 2.22 19.50 -0.03
C GLY A 132 1.86 18.15 -0.65
N SER A 133 2.08 17.99 -1.97
CA SER A 133 1.93 16.72 -2.67
C SER A 133 3.27 16.23 -3.21
N ALA A 134 3.43 14.93 -3.34
CA ALA A 134 4.59 14.32 -3.96
C ALA A 134 4.18 13.13 -4.84
N PRO A 135 4.80 12.96 -6.01
CA PRO A 135 4.77 11.68 -6.70
C PRO A 135 5.77 10.71 -6.05
N GLY A 136 5.42 9.43 -6.02
CA GLY A 136 6.22 8.30 -5.55
C GLY A 136 6.21 7.21 -6.61
N GLU A 137 5.17 6.38 -6.61
CA GLU A 137 4.97 5.26 -7.52
C GLU A 137 4.10 5.60 -8.74
N GLY A 138 4.20 4.81 -9.81
CA GLY A 138 3.38 4.99 -11.02
C GLY A 138 3.84 6.14 -11.91
N ILE A 139 5.13 6.19 -12.24
CA ILE A 139 5.69 7.14 -13.19
C ILE A 139 5.67 6.55 -14.60
N GLN A 140 4.61 6.83 -15.35
CA GLN A 140 4.44 6.24 -16.67
C GLN A 140 4.22 7.29 -17.76
N THR A 141 4.85 7.08 -18.92
CA THR A 141 4.63 7.92 -20.11
C THR A 141 4.20 7.08 -21.30
N LEU A 142 3.19 7.55 -22.02
CA LEU A 142 2.69 6.92 -23.23
C LEU A 142 2.33 7.95 -24.31
N HIS A 143 2.24 7.50 -25.56
CA HIS A 143 1.64 8.29 -26.63
C HIS A 143 0.15 8.01 -26.68
N ILE A 144 -0.68 9.04 -26.82
CA ILE A 144 -2.12 8.87 -27.11
C ILE A 144 -2.49 9.68 -28.36
N ASP A 145 -3.31 9.08 -29.22
CA ASP A 145 -3.86 9.73 -30.42
C ASP A 145 -5.40 9.65 -30.40
N THR A 146 -6.00 10.58 -29.66
CA THR A 146 -7.46 10.64 -29.48
C THR A 146 -8.05 11.82 -30.25
N PRO A 147 -9.39 11.89 -30.40
CA PRO A 147 -10.04 13.06 -31.01
C PRO A 147 -9.79 14.40 -30.30
N TYR A 148 -9.26 14.39 -29.07
CA TYR A 148 -9.06 15.59 -28.24
C TYR A 148 -7.60 15.94 -28.00
N PHE A 149 -6.67 14.99 -28.18
CA PHE A 149 -5.25 15.18 -27.91
C PHE A 149 -4.42 14.22 -28.77
N ASN A 150 -3.31 14.71 -29.31
CA ASN A 150 -2.30 13.91 -30.00
C ASN A 150 -0.94 14.37 -29.47
N GLY A 151 -0.26 13.48 -28.76
CA GLY A 151 0.99 13.79 -28.09
C GLY A 151 1.39 12.74 -27.07
N ASP A 152 2.48 13.01 -26.37
CA ASP A 152 3.01 12.15 -25.32
C ASP A 152 2.55 12.69 -23.96
N VAL A 153 1.99 11.80 -23.14
CA VAL A 153 1.44 12.13 -21.83
C VAL A 153 2.21 11.38 -20.75
N LEU A 154 2.67 12.11 -19.74
CA LEU A 154 3.18 11.57 -18.49
C LEU A 154 2.04 11.57 -17.46
N VAL A 155 1.83 10.45 -16.80
CA VAL A 155 1.02 10.34 -15.57
C VAL A 155 1.92 10.23 -14.35
N SER A 156 1.45 10.73 -13.21
CA SER A 156 2.07 10.52 -11.91
C SER A 156 1.00 10.46 -10.83
N ASN A 157 1.28 9.71 -9.75
CA ASN A 157 0.47 9.73 -8.55
C ASN A 157 0.67 11.06 -7.77
N ASN A 158 -0.15 11.27 -6.73
CA ASN A 158 0.13 12.23 -5.67
C ASN A 158 -0.26 11.61 -4.33
N GLU A 159 0.69 11.62 -3.41
CA GLU A 159 0.46 11.41 -1.99
C GLU A 159 0.72 12.72 -1.24
N LYS A 160 -0.04 12.98 -0.17
CA LYS A 160 0.19 14.15 0.66
C LYS A 160 1.44 13.93 1.49
N CYS A 161 2.33 14.92 1.47
CA CYS A 161 3.41 15.05 2.46
C CYS A 161 3.19 16.23 3.42
N LYS A 162 2.09 16.97 3.23
CA LYS A 162 1.57 17.99 4.16
C LYS A 162 0.04 18.04 4.08
N GLU A 163 -0.63 17.45 5.07
CA GLU A 163 -2.09 17.38 5.18
C GLU A 163 -2.85 18.64 4.74
N THR A 164 -2.51 19.80 5.31
CA THR A 164 -3.29 21.02 5.07
C THR A 164 -3.05 21.69 3.72
N ALA A 165 -1.94 21.38 3.05
CA ALA A 165 -1.53 22.05 1.80
C ALA A 165 -1.63 21.12 0.58
N GLY A 166 -1.42 19.82 0.79
CA GLY A 166 -1.41 18.81 -0.25
C GLY A 166 -2.80 18.41 -0.72
N PHE A 167 -2.80 17.63 -1.79
CA PHE A 167 -3.94 16.96 -2.39
C PHE A 167 -3.47 15.69 -3.10
N GLY A 168 -4.34 14.69 -3.19
CA GLY A 168 -4.06 13.43 -3.87
C GLY A 168 -4.43 13.42 -5.35
N GLY A 169 -4.64 12.22 -5.89
CA GLY A 169 -5.07 11.97 -7.27
C GLY A 169 -3.97 12.13 -8.31
N MET A 170 -4.26 11.69 -9.54
CA MET A 170 -3.31 11.67 -10.65
C MET A 170 -3.04 13.06 -11.23
N ASN A 171 -1.78 13.28 -11.62
CA ASN A 171 -1.39 14.36 -12.52
C ASN A 171 -1.20 13.87 -13.96
N LEU A 172 -1.45 14.76 -14.93
CA LEU A 172 -1.28 14.54 -16.36
C LEU A 172 -0.46 15.70 -16.95
N TYR A 173 0.64 15.40 -17.61
CA TYR A 173 1.52 16.38 -18.26
C TYR A 173 1.70 16.04 -19.74
N ASP A 174 1.64 17.05 -20.62
CA ASP A 174 2.09 16.95 -22.00
C ASP A 174 3.62 17.00 -22.01
N VAL A 175 4.23 15.89 -22.38
CA VAL A 175 5.68 15.70 -22.49
C VAL A 175 6.10 15.44 -23.94
N SER A 176 5.27 15.86 -24.92
CA SER A 176 5.65 15.80 -26.35
C SER A 176 6.95 16.57 -26.65
N ASP A 177 7.25 17.59 -25.85
CA ASP A 177 8.57 18.20 -25.70
C ASP A 177 9.07 18.00 -24.24
N PRO A 178 9.84 16.93 -23.96
CA PRO A 178 10.26 16.60 -22.59
C PRO A 178 11.14 17.68 -21.92
N ALA A 179 11.73 18.59 -22.70
CA ALA A 179 12.48 19.72 -22.16
C ALA A 179 11.58 20.89 -21.71
N HIS A 180 10.30 20.90 -22.13
CA HIS A 180 9.31 21.90 -21.75
C HIS A 180 7.94 21.26 -21.43
N PRO A 181 7.84 20.41 -20.40
CA PRO A 181 6.59 19.78 -20.02
C PRO A 181 5.49 20.80 -19.70
N THR A 182 4.24 20.49 -20.05
CA THR A 182 3.09 21.37 -19.79
C THR A 182 1.99 20.63 -19.03
N PRO A 183 1.52 21.12 -17.87
CA PRO A 183 0.41 20.51 -17.14
C PRO A 183 -0.87 20.47 -17.99
N LEU A 184 -1.56 19.32 -17.99
CA LEU A 184 -2.85 19.10 -18.64
C LEU A 184 -3.99 19.06 -17.60
N ALA A 185 -3.78 18.30 -16.52
CA ALA A 185 -4.64 18.21 -15.35
C ALA A 185 -3.82 17.77 -14.13
N GLU A 186 -4.25 18.14 -12.93
CA GLU A 186 -3.56 17.82 -11.68
C GLU A 186 -4.60 17.53 -10.61
N GLY A 187 -4.38 16.48 -9.81
CA GLY A 187 -5.31 16.03 -8.77
C GLY A 187 -6.63 15.48 -9.32
N VAL A 188 -6.53 14.62 -10.33
CA VAL A 188 -7.66 13.89 -10.91
C VAL A 188 -7.80 12.56 -10.19
N GLY A 189 -8.90 12.34 -9.50
CA GLY A 189 -9.21 11.09 -8.79
C GLY A 189 -10.58 11.19 -8.14
N ASP A 190 -10.95 10.20 -7.34
CA ASP A 190 -12.17 10.27 -6.55
C ASP A 190 -12.10 11.38 -5.50
N LYS A 191 -13.26 11.98 -5.23
CA LYS A 191 -13.44 13.06 -4.26
C LYS A 191 -14.50 12.68 -3.25
N THR A 192 -14.66 11.40 -3.00
CA THR A 192 -15.53 10.87 -1.97
C THR A 192 -14.73 9.99 -1.02
N VAL A 193 -15.23 9.88 0.21
CA VAL A 193 -14.74 8.89 1.17
C VAL A 193 -15.99 8.31 1.78
N MET A 194 -16.21 7.00 1.60
CA MET A 194 -17.43 6.31 2.02
C MET A 194 -18.69 6.98 1.44
N GLY A 195 -18.60 7.44 0.19
CA GLY A 195 -19.66 8.14 -0.53
C GLY A 195 -19.97 9.57 -0.05
N GLN A 196 -19.17 10.13 0.87
CA GLN A 196 -19.26 11.53 1.29
C GLN A 196 -18.28 12.39 0.50
N GLY A 197 -18.78 13.43 -0.16
CA GLY A 197 -17.93 14.31 -0.97
C GLY A 197 -16.94 15.15 -0.15
N LYS A 198 -15.69 15.22 -0.60
CA LYS A 198 -14.64 16.12 -0.12
C LYS A 198 -14.14 17.05 -1.23
N LYS A 199 -13.25 17.97 -0.86
CA LYS A 199 -12.82 19.09 -1.73
C LYS A 199 -11.81 18.64 -2.78
N ASP A 200 -10.80 17.92 -2.33
CA ASP A 200 -9.62 17.52 -3.09
C ASP A 200 -9.69 16.01 -3.36
N ALA A 201 -8.91 15.49 -4.31
CA ALA A 201 -8.95 14.07 -4.60
C ALA A 201 -8.35 13.23 -3.45
N ASN A 202 -8.74 11.97 -3.36
CA ASN A 202 -8.13 10.96 -2.50
C ASN A 202 -6.65 10.81 -2.83
N ASP A 203 -5.83 10.51 -1.83
CA ASP A 203 -4.43 10.17 -2.06
C ASP A 203 -4.35 8.88 -2.85
N ILE A 204 -3.38 8.80 -3.75
CA ILE A 204 -3.23 7.64 -4.61
C ILE A 204 -1.79 7.13 -4.58
N HIS A 205 -1.63 5.83 -4.38
CA HIS A 205 -0.30 5.23 -4.28
C HIS A 205 0.38 5.09 -5.64
N SER A 206 -0.27 4.40 -6.59
CA SER A 206 0.24 4.19 -7.95
C SER A 206 -0.76 4.60 -9.04
N VAL A 207 -0.27 4.70 -10.27
CA VAL A 207 -1.06 4.98 -11.48
C VAL A 207 -0.47 4.32 -12.71
N TYR A 208 -1.34 3.71 -13.52
CA TYR A 208 -0.97 3.14 -14.81
C TYR A 208 -1.94 3.56 -15.92
N ALA A 209 -1.42 4.08 -17.03
CA ALA A 209 -2.19 4.51 -18.19
C ALA A 209 -2.04 3.56 -19.38
N TRP A 210 -3.08 3.49 -20.22
CA TRP A 210 -3.05 2.74 -21.47
C TRP A 210 -3.81 3.43 -22.61
N ASP A 211 -3.30 3.21 -23.82
CA ASP A 211 -3.96 3.60 -25.06
C ASP A 211 -5.01 2.54 -25.45
N ALA A 212 -6.23 2.98 -25.71
CA ALA A 212 -7.35 2.16 -26.18
C ALA A 212 -7.84 2.63 -27.57
N GLY A 213 -6.92 3.16 -28.38
CA GLY A 213 -7.14 3.63 -29.74
C GLY A 213 -7.80 5.02 -29.76
N SER A 214 -9.10 5.07 -30.07
CA SER A 214 -9.82 6.37 -30.07
C SER A 214 -10.07 6.95 -28.67
N LYS A 215 -9.65 6.22 -27.64
CA LYS A 215 -9.79 6.53 -26.23
C LYS A 215 -8.48 6.19 -25.51
N ALA A 216 -8.32 6.75 -24.33
CA ALA A 216 -7.23 6.39 -23.42
C ALA A 216 -7.77 6.40 -21.99
N TYR A 217 -7.18 5.56 -21.14
CA TYR A 217 -7.60 5.38 -19.75
C TYR A 217 -6.39 5.34 -18.83
N ALA A 218 -6.63 5.54 -17.54
CA ALA A 218 -5.69 5.25 -16.48
C ALA A 218 -6.42 4.53 -15.35
N VAL A 219 -5.70 3.72 -14.59
CA VAL A 219 -6.11 3.16 -13.32
C VAL A 219 -5.27 3.81 -12.24
N ILE A 220 -5.88 4.18 -11.12
CA ILE A 220 -5.21 4.73 -9.94
C ILE A 220 -5.54 3.83 -8.75
N VAL A 221 -4.57 3.67 -7.84
CA VAL A 221 -4.80 3.08 -6.52
C VAL A 221 -5.42 4.15 -5.64
N ASP A 222 -6.69 4.03 -5.25
CA ASP A 222 -7.27 4.94 -4.25
C ASP A 222 -6.89 4.47 -2.85
N ASN A 223 -6.25 5.31 -2.04
CA ASN A 223 -5.75 4.92 -0.72
C ASN A 223 -6.78 5.06 0.41
N GLU A 224 -7.96 5.65 0.20
CA GLU A 224 -8.81 6.11 1.32
C GLU A 224 -10.08 5.26 1.56
N GLU A 225 -10.45 4.36 0.65
CA GLU A 225 -11.68 3.56 0.77
C GLU A 225 -11.58 2.17 0.12
N GLY A 226 -12.56 1.30 0.42
CA GLY A 226 -12.60 -0.09 -0.09
C GLY A 226 -12.69 -0.21 -1.62
N PRO A 227 -13.37 0.71 -2.34
CA PRO A 227 -13.22 0.85 -3.78
C PRO A 227 -11.83 1.40 -4.15
N ASP A 228 -10.83 0.55 -4.03
CA ASP A 228 -9.40 0.89 -4.18
C ASP A 228 -8.93 0.92 -5.65
N VAL A 229 -9.74 0.43 -6.60
CA VAL A 229 -9.43 0.46 -8.04
C VAL A 229 -10.27 1.49 -8.79
N ASP A 230 -9.64 2.62 -9.10
CA ASP A 230 -10.30 3.74 -9.76
C ASP A 230 -9.90 3.83 -11.24
N ILE A 231 -10.88 3.73 -12.15
CA ILE A 231 -10.63 3.88 -13.59
C ILE A 231 -10.98 5.30 -14.05
N VAL A 232 -9.99 5.97 -14.63
CA VAL A 232 -10.06 7.34 -15.14
C VAL A 232 -10.09 7.35 -16.67
N ASP A 233 -11.06 8.05 -17.27
CA ASP A 233 -11.08 8.34 -18.70
C ASP A 233 -10.18 9.55 -19.00
N ILE A 234 -9.02 9.29 -19.62
CA ILE A 234 -8.05 10.31 -20.02
C ILE A 234 -8.10 10.60 -21.53
N THR A 235 -9.18 10.17 -22.23
CA THR A 235 -9.36 10.41 -23.66
C THR A 235 -9.23 11.90 -24.01
N ASN A 236 -9.69 12.78 -23.13
CA ASN A 236 -9.32 14.18 -23.12
C ASN A 236 -8.52 14.47 -21.84
N PRO A 237 -7.19 14.49 -21.89
CA PRO A 237 -6.37 14.61 -20.67
C PRO A 237 -6.56 15.94 -19.95
N LYS A 238 -7.11 16.98 -20.61
CA LYS A 238 -7.47 18.26 -19.97
C LYS A 238 -8.83 18.23 -19.25
N LYS A 239 -9.58 17.13 -19.39
CA LYS A 239 -10.91 16.90 -18.82
C LYS A 239 -11.05 15.45 -18.37
N ALA A 240 -9.97 14.90 -17.80
CA ALA A 240 -9.98 13.57 -17.24
C ALA A 240 -11.00 13.45 -16.10
N LYS A 241 -11.54 12.26 -15.90
CA LYS A 241 -12.59 11.99 -14.90
C LYS A 241 -12.62 10.52 -14.54
N VAL A 242 -12.90 10.21 -13.28
CA VAL A 242 -13.24 8.86 -12.82
C VAL A 242 -14.51 8.40 -13.56
N ILE A 243 -14.53 7.13 -13.99
CA ILE A 243 -15.61 6.53 -14.77
C ILE A 243 -16.13 5.21 -14.21
N ALA A 244 -15.37 4.57 -13.34
CA ALA A 244 -15.68 3.36 -12.60
C ALA A 244 -14.75 3.30 -11.39
N GLU A 245 -15.25 2.70 -10.32
CA GLU A 245 -14.58 2.47 -9.03
C GLU A 245 -14.92 1.02 -8.70
N TYR A 246 -13.94 0.21 -8.29
CA TYR A 246 -14.13 -1.18 -7.95
C TYR A 246 -13.47 -1.51 -6.63
N ASP A 247 -14.24 -2.18 -5.78
CA ASP A 247 -13.77 -2.92 -4.62
C ASP A 247 -13.65 -4.39 -5.10
N LEU A 248 -12.41 -4.88 -5.28
CA LEU A 248 -12.22 -6.17 -5.95
C LEU A 248 -12.57 -7.35 -5.07
N ASP A 249 -12.41 -7.29 -3.75
CA ASP A 249 -12.78 -8.38 -2.85
C ASP A 249 -14.30 -8.47 -2.65
N GLU A 250 -15.04 -7.35 -2.68
CA GLU A 250 -16.51 -7.39 -2.77
C GLU A 250 -16.97 -7.90 -4.16
N THR A 251 -16.35 -7.39 -5.23
CA THR A 251 -16.76 -7.71 -6.62
C THR A 251 -16.42 -9.15 -7.00
N PHE A 252 -15.28 -9.66 -6.51
CA PHE A 252 -14.72 -10.96 -6.81
C PHE A 252 -14.30 -11.69 -5.52
N PRO A 253 -15.24 -12.19 -4.71
CA PRO A 253 -14.95 -12.78 -3.40
C PRO A 253 -14.00 -13.99 -3.40
N GLN A 254 -13.67 -14.55 -4.57
CA GLN A 254 -12.68 -15.60 -4.70
C GLN A 254 -11.22 -15.15 -4.50
N ILE A 255 -10.94 -13.84 -4.52
CA ILE A 255 -9.60 -13.30 -4.23
C ILE A 255 -9.29 -13.30 -2.73
N VAL A 256 -10.31 -13.43 -1.87
CA VAL A 256 -10.14 -13.51 -0.42
C VAL A 256 -9.81 -14.94 -0.02
N GLN A 257 -8.71 -15.12 0.72
CA GLN A 257 -8.30 -16.41 1.28
C GLN A 257 -8.69 -16.54 2.77
N ASP A 258 -9.19 -17.72 3.16
CA ASP A 258 -9.57 -18.02 4.56
C ASP A 258 -8.35 -18.24 5.48
N ALA A 259 -7.18 -18.52 4.89
CA ALA A 259 -5.94 -18.83 5.60
C ALA A 259 -4.74 -18.52 4.70
N PRO A 260 -3.56 -18.18 5.27
CA PRO A 260 -3.29 -18.05 6.70
C PRO A 260 -3.94 -16.81 7.33
N ALA A 261 -4.18 -16.88 8.65
CA ALA A 261 -5.05 -15.93 9.35
C ALA A 261 -4.45 -14.53 9.57
N ASN A 262 -3.17 -14.34 9.21
CA ASN A 262 -2.50 -13.05 9.27
C ASN A 262 -2.79 -12.17 8.06
N LEU A 263 -3.20 -12.76 6.93
CA LEU A 263 -3.48 -12.05 5.68
C LEU A 263 -4.87 -11.40 5.78
N THR A 264 -4.91 -10.13 6.15
CA THR A 264 -6.14 -9.42 6.50
C THR A 264 -6.26 -8.02 5.91
N GLU A 265 -5.18 -7.46 5.38
CA GLU A 265 -5.10 -6.13 4.77
C GLU A 265 -5.20 -6.25 3.24
N ILE A 266 -6.36 -6.70 2.75
CA ILE A 266 -6.61 -6.90 1.31
C ILE A 266 -6.82 -5.54 0.63
N PHE A 267 -5.79 -5.03 -0.03
CA PHE A 267 -5.82 -3.71 -0.64
C PHE A 267 -4.90 -3.61 -1.87
N LEU A 268 -5.36 -2.92 -2.92
CA LEU A 268 -4.56 -2.68 -4.13
C LEU A 268 -3.30 -1.87 -3.80
N HIS A 269 -2.13 -2.39 -4.12
CA HIS A 269 -0.87 -1.71 -3.94
C HIS A 269 -0.32 -1.12 -5.25
N ASP A 270 -0.30 -1.92 -6.32
CA ASP A 270 0.23 -1.49 -7.62
C ASP A 270 -0.42 -2.27 -8.77
N MET A 271 -0.25 -1.81 -10.01
CA MET A 271 -0.80 -2.47 -11.18
C MET A 271 -0.08 -2.17 -12.50
N VAL A 272 -0.21 -3.11 -13.43
CA VAL A 272 0.13 -2.88 -14.85
C VAL A 272 -1.02 -3.27 -15.76
N VAL A 273 -1.10 -2.61 -16.92
CA VAL A 273 -2.04 -2.98 -18.00
C VAL A 273 -1.25 -3.32 -19.27
N LYS A 274 -1.51 -4.50 -19.83
CA LYS A 274 -0.88 -5.01 -21.05
C LYS A 274 -1.91 -5.45 -22.08
N GLU A 275 -1.70 -5.08 -23.34
CA GLU A 275 -2.52 -5.62 -24.43
C GLU A 275 -2.10 -7.07 -24.74
N ILE A 276 -2.98 -8.03 -24.48
CA ILE A 276 -2.77 -9.45 -24.74
C ILE A 276 -3.89 -9.97 -25.63
N GLY A 277 -3.54 -10.36 -26.86
CA GLY A 277 -4.52 -10.90 -27.82
C GLY A 277 -5.63 -9.91 -28.20
N GLY A 278 -5.35 -8.60 -28.20
CA GLY A 278 -6.32 -7.54 -28.50
C GLY A 278 -7.26 -7.19 -27.35
N ARG A 279 -7.00 -7.69 -26.14
CA ARG A 279 -7.69 -7.33 -24.90
C ARG A 279 -6.73 -6.56 -24.00
N GLN A 280 -7.25 -5.60 -23.24
CA GLN A 280 -6.48 -4.92 -22.20
C GLN A 280 -6.57 -5.74 -20.93
N ILE A 281 -5.46 -6.33 -20.51
CA ILE A 281 -5.38 -7.18 -19.33
C ILE A 281 -4.64 -6.42 -18.25
N MET A 282 -5.31 -6.19 -17.12
CA MET A 282 -4.73 -5.63 -15.92
C MET A 282 -4.21 -6.74 -15.04
N LEU A 283 -3.03 -6.54 -14.46
CA LEU A 283 -2.47 -7.29 -13.35
C LEU A 283 -2.42 -6.32 -12.18
N ALA A 284 -3.17 -6.63 -11.13
CA ALA A 284 -3.33 -5.82 -9.94
C ALA A 284 -2.73 -6.58 -8.75
N SER A 285 -1.81 -5.96 -8.04
CA SER A 285 -1.12 -6.53 -6.88
C SER A 285 -1.83 -6.07 -5.61
N TYR A 286 -2.36 -7.00 -4.84
CA TYR A 286 -3.09 -6.75 -3.61
C TYR A 286 -2.28 -7.27 -2.43
N TRP A 287 -1.96 -6.40 -1.48
CA TRP A 287 -1.52 -6.85 -0.15
C TRP A 287 -2.49 -7.90 0.37
N ASP A 288 -1.96 -8.96 0.96
CA ASP A 288 -2.66 -10.10 1.54
C ASP A 288 -3.61 -10.88 0.60
N GLY A 289 -3.88 -10.37 -0.60
CA GLY A 289 -4.77 -10.94 -1.62
C GLY A 289 -4.02 -11.46 -2.87
N GLY A 290 -2.72 -11.20 -2.97
CA GLY A 290 -1.87 -11.67 -4.06
C GLY A 290 -2.10 -10.91 -5.37
N TYR A 291 -1.91 -11.58 -6.51
CA TYR A 291 -1.87 -10.95 -7.83
C TYR A 291 -3.11 -11.31 -8.65
N VAL A 292 -3.96 -10.33 -8.93
CA VAL A 292 -5.25 -10.49 -9.61
C VAL A 292 -5.15 -10.06 -11.07
N THR A 293 -5.61 -10.91 -11.99
CA THR A 293 -5.69 -10.61 -13.43
C THR A 293 -7.12 -10.34 -13.86
N LEU A 294 -7.33 -9.18 -14.51
CA LEU A 294 -8.64 -8.69 -14.95
C LEU A 294 -8.62 -8.32 -16.44
N ASP A 295 -9.71 -8.55 -17.16
CA ASP A 295 -9.95 -7.93 -18.45
C ASP A 295 -10.59 -6.56 -18.25
N VAL A 296 -9.87 -5.52 -18.65
CA VAL A 296 -10.26 -4.10 -18.56
C VAL A 296 -10.52 -3.50 -19.95
N THR A 297 -10.75 -4.33 -20.97
CA THR A 297 -11.08 -3.86 -22.34
C THR A 297 -12.35 -3.00 -22.35
N ASP A 298 -13.35 -3.35 -21.53
CA ASP A 298 -14.44 -2.45 -21.15
C ASP A 298 -14.25 -2.00 -19.70
N PRO A 299 -13.61 -0.85 -19.45
CA PRO A 299 -13.24 -0.42 -18.09
C PRO A 299 -14.43 -0.09 -17.17
N ARG A 300 -15.67 -0.13 -17.68
CA ARG A 300 -16.88 -0.01 -16.85
C ARG A 300 -17.49 -1.36 -16.49
N ASN A 301 -17.02 -2.44 -17.09
CA ASN A 301 -17.50 -3.80 -16.88
C ASN A 301 -16.31 -4.75 -16.87
N VAL A 302 -15.43 -4.62 -15.86
CA VAL A 302 -14.25 -5.48 -15.72
C VAL A 302 -14.65 -6.95 -15.51
N THR A 303 -13.80 -7.86 -15.98
CA THR A 303 -14.04 -9.30 -15.87
C THR A 303 -12.84 -10.00 -15.24
N TYR A 304 -13.05 -10.72 -14.15
CA TYR A 304 -12.02 -11.58 -13.54
C TYR A 304 -11.52 -12.65 -14.50
N LEU A 305 -10.20 -12.90 -14.49
CA LEU A 305 -9.53 -13.93 -15.30
C LEU A 305 -8.82 -14.97 -14.44
N GLY A 306 -8.14 -14.53 -13.40
CA GLY A 306 -7.34 -15.37 -12.51
C GLY A 306 -6.72 -14.56 -11.37
N ASP A 307 -6.18 -15.23 -10.38
CA ASP A 307 -5.54 -14.65 -9.20
C ASP A 307 -4.59 -15.65 -8.54
N THR A 308 -3.80 -15.24 -7.55
CA THR A 308 -2.96 -16.14 -6.76
C THR A 308 -3.57 -16.39 -5.37
N ASP A 309 -3.00 -17.33 -4.62
CA ASP A 309 -3.20 -17.47 -3.17
C ASP A 309 -1.80 -17.57 -2.56
N PHE A 310 -1.59 -16.97 -1.40
CA PHE A 310 -0.39 -17.24 -0.62
C PHE A 310 -0.51 -18.61 0.07
N ALA A 311 0.60 -19.36 0.11
CA ALA A 311 0.63 -20.68 0.72
C ALA A 311 0.50 -20.62 2.26
N ALA A 312 0.18 -21.74 2.90
CA ALA A 312 0.03 -21.80 4.36
C ALA A 312 1.36 -21.61 5.11
N LEU A 313 2.47 -21.98 4.48
CA LEU A 313 3.83 -21.65 4.90
C LEU A 313 4.45 -20.86 3.77
N ASP A 314 5.23 -19.83 4.11
CA ASP A 314 5.96 -19.03 3.15
C ASP A 314 6.91 -19.93 2.35
N PRO A 315 6.80 -19.96 1.01
CA PRO A 315 7.60 -20.84 0.17
C PRO A 315 9.11 -20.54 0.25
N GLU A 316 9.52 -19.27 0.14
CA GLU A 316 10.94 -18.88 0.15
C GLU A 316 11.58 -19.12 1.53
N ALA A 317 10.85 -18.79 2.60
CA ALA A 317 11.29 -19.05 3.96
C ALA A 317 11.41 -20.56 4.22
N LEU A 318 10.50 -21.37 3.69
CA LEU A 318 10.55 -22.84 3.80
C LEU A 318 11.78 -23.43 3.11
N GLU A 319 12.14 -22.92 1.94
CA GLU A 319 13.38 -23.30 1.25
C GLU A 319 14.62 -22.93 2.06
N SER A 320 14.55 -21.80 2.77
CA SER A 320 15.58 -21.34 3.71
C SER A 320 15.56 -22.07 5.07
N GLY A 321 14.62 -22.98 5.29
CA GLY A 321 14.53 -23.83 6.48
C GLY A 321 13.73 -23.22 7.64
N LEU A 322 12.89 -22.23 7.37
CA LEU A 322 11.97 -21.59 8.30
C LEU A 322 10.55 -22.12 8.09
N GLU A 323 9.79 -22.34 9.16
CA GLU A 323 8.38 -22.72 9.07
C GLU A 323 7.53 -21.55 9.59
N VAL A 324 7.33 -20.56 8.73
CA VAL A 324 6.61 -19.31 9.03
C VAL A 324 5.49 -19.09 8.02
N ALA A 325 4.48 -18.29 8.39
CA ALA A 325 3.45 -17.86 7.46
C ALA A 325 4.03 -16.79 6.52
N PRO A 326 3.54 -16.68 5.27
CA PRO A 326 3.86 -15.57 4.38
C PRO A 326 3.42 -14.26 5.00
N GLU A 327 4.17 -13.20 4.71
CA GLU A 327 3.87 -11.86 5.19
C GLU A 327 2.65 -11.31 4.44
N GLY A 328 2.67 -11.33 3.10
CA GLY A 328 1.53 -10.97 2.26
C GLY A 328 1.66 -9.68 1.45
N ASN A 329 2.78 -8.97 1.50
CA ASN A 329 2.99 -7.69 0.81
C ASN A 329 3.21 -7.79 -0.71
N ALA A 330 2.25 -8.38 -1.44
CA ALA A 330 2.28 -8.36 -2.91
C ALA A 330 2.40 -6.91 -3.44
N HIS A 331 3.51 -6.66 -4.11
CA HIS A 331 3.96 -5.40 -4.68
C HIS A 331 3.92 -5.47 -6.22
N GLN A 332 4.51 -4.50 -6.90
CA GLN A 332 4.65 -4.42 -8.35
C GLN A 332 4.94 -5.77 -9.03
N ALA A 333 4.23 -6.00 -10.14
CA ALA A 333 4.30 -7.24 -10.89
C ALA A 333 4.27 -7.00 -12.40
N GLU A 334 4.84 -7.94 -13.16
CA GLU A 334 4.98 -7.85 -14.62
C GLU A 334 4.60 -9.15 -15.34
N PHE A 335 4.11 -8.97 -16.58
CA PHE A 335 3.97 -10.08 -17.52
C PHE A 335 5.25 -10.25 -18.34
N THR A 336 5.83 -11.45 -18.36
CA THR A 336 6.87 -11.83 -19.34
C THR A 336 6.50 -11.45 -20.76
N LEU A 337 7.50 -11.18 -21.61
CA LEU A 337 7.31 -10.72 -22.98
C LEU A 337 6.37 -11.61 -23.81
N ASP A 338 6.42 -12.93 -23.62
CA ASP A 338 5.56 -13.90 -24.31
C ASP A 338 4.25 -14.21 -23.57
N ASN A 339 4.03 -13.56 -22.42
CA ASN A 339 2.90 -13.69 -21.51
C ASN A 339 2.76 -15.08 -20.89
N LYS A 340 3.83 -15.88 -20.85
CA LYS A 340 3.78 -17.24 -20.26
C LYS A 340 3.74 -17.21 -18.73
N TYR A 341 4.34 -16.19 -18.13
CA TYR A 341 4.46 -16.03 -16.68
C TYR A 341 4.10 -14.62 -16.23
N VAL A 342 3.68 -14.56 -14.97
CA VAL A 342 3.62 -13.37 -14.12
C VAL A 342 4.77 -13.46 -13.12
N ILE A 343 5.46 -12.35 -12.90
CA ILE A 343 6.47 -12.20 -11.86
C ILE A 343 5.98 -11.12 -10.93
N GLY A 344 5.93 -11.39 -9.64
CA GLY A 344 5.50 -10.44 -8.62
C GLY A 344 6.60 -10.24 -7.57
N ALA A 345 6.81 -9.01 -7.14
CA ALA A 345 7.61 -8.70 -5.96
C ALA A 345 6.72 -8.78 -4.72
N ASP A 346 7.17 -9.43 -3.66
CA ASP A 346 6.57 -9.38 -2.32
C ASP A 346 7.51 -8.51 -1.46
N GLU A 347 7.13 -7.28 -1.15
CA GLU A 347 8.00 -6.28 -0.53
C GLU A 347 7.86 -6.29 1.00
N ASP A 348 8.89 -6.74 1.71
CA ASP A 348 8.90 -6.78 3.18
C ASP A 348 10.15 -6.11 3.76
N PHE A 349 9.91 -5.02 4.51
CA PHE A 349 10.93 -4.24 5.23
C PHE A 349 11.17 -4.68 6.68
N GLY A 350 10.44 -5.68 7.14
CA GLY A 350 10.50 -6.17 8.50
C GLY A 350 10.98 -7.61 8.50
N PRO A 351 12.28 -7.90 8.75
CA PRO A 351 12.80 -9.26 8.78
C PRO A 351 12.28 -10.10 9.97
N TYR A 352 11.33 -9.55 10.72
CA TYR A 352 10.74 -10.17 11.88
C TYR A 352 9.23 -9.89 11.99
N ALA A 353 8.44 -10.96 11.94
CA ALA A 353 7.06 -10.97 12.40
C ALA A 353 6.89 -11.25 13.90
N LEU A 354 5.63 -11.15 14.32
CA LEU A 354 5.16 -11.29 15.70
C LEU A 354 4.25 -12.51 15.84
N THR A 355 4.46 -13.31 16.89
CA THR A 355 3.43 -14.20 17.44
C THR A 355 2.89 -13.65 18.75
N ALA A 356 1.58 -13.73 18.92
CA ALA A 356 0.91 -13.39 20.18
C ALA A 356 0.05 -14.57 20.67
N ARG A 357 0.10 -14.86 21.98
CA ARG A 357 -0.58 -16.02 22.58
C ARG A 357 -1.12 -15.72 23.97
N ASN A 358 -2.33 -16.18 24.25
CA ASN A 358 -2.82 -16.36 25.60
C ASN A 358 -2.29 -17.70 26.14
N VAL A 359 -1.33 -17.64 27.07
CA VAL A 359 -0.70 -18.86 27.60
C VAL A 359 -1.48 -19.47 28.77
N THR A 360 -2.47 -18.77 29.33
CA THR A 360 -3.34 -19.35 30.37
C THR A 360 -4.26 -20.41 29.78
N ASP A 361 -4.87 -20.14 28.62
CA ASP A 361 -5.83 -21.05 27.97
C ASP A 361 -5.25 -21.78 26.74
N GLY A 362 -4.07 -21.38 26.27
CA GLY A 362 -3.37 -21.99 25.16
C GLY A 362 -3.90 -21.57 23.79
N THR A 363 -4.59 -20.45 23.69
CA THR A 363 -5.14 -19.89 22.44
C THR A 363 -4.21 -18.82 21.84
N ASP A 364 -4.27 -18.65 20.52
CA ASP A 364 -3.53 -17.60 19.83
C ASP A 364 -4.26 -16.26 19.97
N ILE A 365 -3.49 -15.16 19.95
CA ILE A 365 -4.00 -13.80 19.91
C ILE A 365 -3.67 -13.24 18.54
N THR A 366 -4.68 -12.73 17.84
CA THR A 366 -4.49 -12.04 16.58
C THR A 366 -4.14 -10.59 16.92
N ALA A 367 -2.90 -10.17 16.75
CA ALA A 367 -2.47 -8.80 16.99
C ALA A 367 -1.19 -8.51 16.21
N GLY A 368 -1.15 -7.36 15.53
CA GLY A 368 0.07 -6.82 14.94
C GLY A 368 0.86 -6.00 15.96
N GLN A 369 2.10 -5.64 15.61
CA GLN A 369 2.89 -4.70 16.40
C GLN A 369 2.61 -3.27 15.94
N GLY A 370 2.44 -2.35 16.89
CA GLY A 370 2.16 -0.95 16.61
C GLY A 370 3.26 -0.27 15.80
N SER A 371 2.86 0.65 14.91
CA SER A 371 3.74 1.28 13.90
C SER A 371 4.96 2.00 14.47
N ASN A 372 4.78 2.95 15.39
CA ASN A 372 5.86 3.79 15.96
C ASN A 372 5.99 3.57 17.47
N THR A 373 6.09 2.31 17.88
CA THR A 373 6.32 1.93 19.28
C THR A 373 7.67 1.26 19.47
N THR A 374 8.13 1.15 20.72
CA THR A 374 9.34 0.37 21.02
C THR A 374 9.17 -1.04 20.47
N ARG A 375 9.95 -1.38 19.44
CA ARG A 375 9.81 -2.67 18.77
C ARG A 375 10.27 -3.79 19.69
N LEU A 376 9.56 -4.91 19.66
CA LEU A 376 10.07 -6.15 20.27
C LEU A 376 11.29 -6.60 19.45
N GLU A 377 12.49 -6.49 20.02
CA GLU A 377 13.73 -6.87 19.31
C GLU A 377 13.71 -8.36 18.90
N GLU A 378 14.56 -8.73 17.95
CA GLU A 378 14.73 -10.10 17.47
C GLU A 378 14.82 -11.14 18.61
N GLY A 379 14.02 -12.20 18.49
CA GLY A 379 14.07 -13.34 19.40
C GLY A 379 13.69 -12.99 20.84
N ARG A 380 13.20 -11.77 21.09
CA ARG A 380 12.68 -11.37 22.38
C ARG A 380 11.27 -11.88 22.55
N THR A 381 10.98 -12.20 23.80
CA THR A 381 9.66 -12.59 24.25
C THR A 381 9.28 -11.74 25.45
N ILE A 382 8.08 -11.15 25.41
CA ILE A 382 7.45 -10.54 26.57
C ILE A 382 6.37 -11.50 27.07
N THR A 383 6.49 -11.96 28.31
CA THR A 383 5.48 -12.81 28.95
C THR A 383 5.06 -12.20 30.29
N GLY A 384 3.83 -11.69 30.35
CA GLY A 384 3.33 -10.94 31.49
C GLY A 384 1.87 -11.22 31.79
N ASP A 385 1.42 -10.81 32.98
CA ASP A 385 0.02 -10.89 33.37
C ASP A 385 -0.73 -9.68 32.79
N SER A 386 -1.91 -9.92 32.22
CA SER A 386 -2.74 -8.84 31.69
C SER A 386 -3.42 -8.03 32.80
N VAL A 387 -3.60 -6.74 32.58
CA VAL A 387 -4.33 -5.82 33.47
C VAL A 387 -5.33 -5.03 32.65
N PHE A 388 -6.62 -5.12 32.98
CA PHE A 388 -7.62 -4.30 32.29
C PHE A 388 -7.50 -2.83 32.72
N VAL A 389 -7.30 -1.93 31.74
CA VAL A 389 -7.15 -0.50 32.00
C VAL A 389 -8.25 0.37 31.37
N GLY A 390 -9.28 -0.25 30.79
CA GLY A 390 -10.43 0.46 30.21
C GLY A 390 -10.10 1.07 28.85
N GLY A 391 -10.76 2.19 28.54
CA GLY A 391 -10.56 2.92 27.28
C GLY A 391 -9.30 3.79 27.26
N ALA A 392 -8.71 4.09 28.42
CA ALA A 392 -7.51 4.91 28.59
C ALA A 392 -7.54 6.27 27.86
N CYS A 393 -8.72 6.88 27.70
CA CYS A 393 -8.88 8.19 27.08
C CYS A 393 -8.87 9.33 28.10
N ILE A 394 -8.54 10.54 27.66
CA ILE A 394 -8.65 11.75 28.46
C ILE A 394 -10.12 11.95 28.85
N GLY A 395 -10.38 11.94 30.16
CA GLY A 395 -11.74 12.05 30.72
C GLY A 395 -12.31 10.72 31.22
N ASP A 396 -11.71 9.58 30.86
CA ASP A 396 -11.98 8.30 31.50
C ASP A 396 -11.47 8.27 32.95
N PRO A 397 -11.95 7.33 33.79
CA PRO A 397 -11.30 7.05 35.06
C PRO A 397 -9.81 6.76 34.86
N ALA A 398 -8.98 7.24 35.78
CA ALA A 398 -7.53 7.14 35.66
C ALA A 398 -7.05 5.68 35.50
N VAL A 399 -6.12 5.48 34.56
CA VAL A 399 -5.46 4.19 34.36
C VAL A 399 -4.74 3.81 35.68
N PRO A 400 -5.02 2.63 36.25
CA PRO A 400 -4.30 2.16 37.43
C PRO A 400 -2.84 1.89 37.08
N ALA A 401 -1.93 2.16 37.99
CA ALA A 401 -0.52 1.81 37.81
C ALA A 401 -0.33 0.28 37.77
N GLY A 402 0.57 -0.19 36.91
CA GLY A 402 1.03 -1.58 36.89
C GLY A 402 2.00 -1.86 38.05
N ASP A 403 2.45 -3.10 38.17
CA ASP A 403 3.47 -3.48 39.15
C ASP A 403 4.88 -3.30 38.56
N PRO A 404 5.69 -2.33 39.03
CA PRO A 404 7.04 -2.12 38.53
C PRO A 404 8.02 -3.26 38.86
N ASN A 405 7.59 -4.30 39.58
CA ASN A 405 8.39 -5.48 39.93
C ASN A 405 7.90 -6.76 39.22
N ALA A 406 6.91 -6.66 38.34
CA ALA A 406 6.41 -7.75 37.51
C ALA A 406 6.39 -7.33 36.04
N VAL A 407 6.21 -8.29 35.14
CA VAL A 407 5.94 -7.99 33.73
C VAL A 407 4.43 -7.87 33.57
N ASP A 408 3.95 -6.65 33.33
CA ASP A 408 2.53 -6.35 33.20
C ASP A 408 2.18 -5.88 31.78
N VAL A 409 1.12 -6.48 31.21
CA VAL A 409 0.56 -6.06 29.91
C VAL A 409 -0.73 -5.30 30.16
N ALA A 410 -0.77 -4.01 29.83
CA ALA A 410 -2.00 -3.23 29.88
C ALA A 410 -2.94 -3.65 28.74
N VAL A 411 -4.15 -4.11 29.07
CA VAL A 411 -5.17 -4.46 28.07
C VAL A 411 -6.18 -3.33 27.98
N VAL A 412 -6.18 -2.67 26.83
CA VAL A 412 -6.91 -1.43 26.56
C VAL A 412 -8.03 -1.69 25.54
N GLU A 413 -9.21 -1.14 25.78
CA GLU A 413 -10.32 -1.19 24.83
C GLU A 413 -10.22 -0.04 23.82
N ARG A 414 -10.33 -0.35 22.51
CA ARG A 414 -10.36 0.63 21.41
C ARG A 414 -11.57 1.58 21.50
N GLY A 415 -11.47 2.74 20.83
CA GLY A 415 -12.55 3.70 20.63
C GLY A 415 -12.41 4.96 21.48
N VAL A 416 -13.23 5.97 21.18
CA VAL A 416 -13.33 7.28 21.86
C VAL A 416 -12.14 8.22 21.64
N CYS A 417 -10.91 7.72 21.66
CA CYS A 417 -9.67 8.48 21.45
C CYS A 417 -8.65 7.65 20.68
N THR A 418 -7.57 8.29 20.23
CA THR A 418 -6.52 7.65 19.42
C THR A 418 -5.72 6.59 20.17
N PHE A 419 -5.13 5.63 19.45
CA PHE A 419 -4.22 4.65 20.05
C PHE A 419 -3.00 5.30 20.73
N SER A 420 -2.42 6.34 20.14
CA SER A 420 -1.31 7.08 20.76
C SER A 420 -1.72 7.74 22.08
N GLU A 421 -2.95 8.28 22.19
CA GLU A 421 -3.46 8.82 23.46
C GLU A 421 -3.60 7.70 24.51
N LYS A 422 -4.12 6.54 24.11
CA LYS A 422 -4.25 5.36 24.98
C LYS A 422 -2.88 4.92 25.53
N VAL A 423 -1.90 4.72 24.64
CA VAL A 423 -0.55 4.29 25.02
C VAL A 423 0.14 5.33 25.89
N ALA A 424 0.03 6.62 25.57
CA ALA A 424 0.58 7.69 26.38
C ALA A 424 0.01 7.71 27.81
N ASN A 425 -1.30 7.46 27.97
CA ASN A 425 -1.94 7.39 29.29
C ASN A 425 -1.52 6.14 30.08
N VAL A 426 -1.27 5.01 29.43
CA VAL A 426 -0.69 3.81 30.07
C VAL A 426 0.73 4.08 30.55
N ILE A 427 1.58 4.66 29.70
CA ILE A 427 2.96 5.04 30.05
C ILE A 427 2.97 6.01 31.24
N ALA A 428 2.06 7.00 31.23
CA ALA A 428 1.94 7.99 32.31
C ALA A 428 1.52 7.38 33.65
N ALA A 429 0.71 6.30 33.64
CA ALA A 429 0.35 5.57 34.86
C ALA A 429 1.55 4.80 35.46
N GLY A 430 2.46 4.33 34.60
CA GLY A 430 3.70 3.65 34.96
C GLY A 430 3.52 2.19 35.41
N GLY A 431 4.62 1.42 35.36
CA GLY A 431 4.66 0.04 35.81
C GLY A 431 4.14 -1.01 34.82
N TYR A 432 3.99 -0.64 33.54
CA TYR A 432 3.64 -1.56 32.45
C TYR A 432 4.82 -1.75 31.50
N ASP A 433 4.93 -2.94 30.94
CA ASP A 433 6.00 -3.33 30.00
C ASP A 433 5.50 -3.43 28.56
N ALA A 434 4.19 -3.60 28.36
CA ALA A 434 3.58 -3.62 27.05
C ALA A 434 2.09 -3.23 27.09
N VAL A 435 1.54 -2.93 25.93
CA VAL A 435 0.11 -2.67 25.72
C VAL A 435 -0.47 -3.68 24.74
N LEU A 436 -1.66 -4.21 25.01
CA LEU A 436 -2.50 -4.90 24.05
C LEU A 436 -3.81 -4.12 23.88
N VAL A 437 -4.11 -3.67 22.67
CA VAL A 437 -5.38 -3.03 22.34
C VAL A 437 -6.31 -4.06 21.71
N PHE A 438 -7.54 -4.17 22.22
CA PHE A 438 -8.59 -5.00 21.62
C PHE A 438 -9.76 -4.15 21.12
N ASN A 439 -10.50 -4.70 20.15
CA ASN A 439 -11.44 -3.95 19.34
C ASN A 439 -12.69 -3.48 20.11
N ARG A 440 -13.34 -2.43 19.59
CA ARG A 440 -14.56 -1.82 20.14
C ARG A 440 -15.83 -2.50 19.62
N THR A 441 -16.98 -2.09 20.13
CA THR A 441 -18.28 -2.42 19.54
C THR A 441 -18.50 -1.62 18.25
N GLY A 442 -18.97 -2.26 17.17
CA GLY A 442 -19.25 -1.61 15.89
C GLY A 442 -19.47 -2.61 14.75
N THR A 443 -20.12 -2.18 13.67
CA THR A 443 -20.27 -3.01 12.46
C THR A 443 -18.94 -3.23 11.74
N ASP A 444 -18.05 -2.27 11.90
CA ASP A 444 -16.66 -2.13 11.41
C ASP A 444 -15.61 -2.56 12.46
N ALA A 445 -16.04 -3.22 13.54
CA ALA A 445 -15.20 -3.52 14.69
C ALA A 445 -15.50 -4.95 15.20
N CYS A 446 -15.61 -5.15 16.51
CA CYS A 446 -15.92 -6.46 17.09
C CYS A 446 -14.84 -7.50 16.76
N ASP A 447 -15.15 -8.66 16.18
CA ASP A 447 -14.13 -9.63 15.79
C ASP A 447 -13.46 -9.34 14.44
N GLN A 448 -13.71 -8.16 13.82
CA GLN A 448 -12.88 -7.71 12.71
C GLN A 448 -11.46 -7.40 13.18
N THR A 449 -10.50 -7.75 12.34
CA THR A 449 -9.11 -7.31 12.43
C THR A 449 -8.96 -5.94 11.78
N LEU A 450 -7.98 -5.19 12.27
CA LEU A 450 -7.49 -3.96 11.66
C LEU A 450 -6.07 -3.70 12.17
N GLY A 451 -5.28 -3.00 11.37
CA GLY A 451 -3.98 -2.51 11.80
C GLY A 451 -4.10 -1.35 12.81
N MET A 452 -2.97 -1.01 13.44
CA MET A 452 -2.92 -0.02 14.53
C MET A 452 -1.81 1.02 14.31
N SER A 453 -2.20 2.25 13.95
CA SER A 453 -1.32 3.42 14.01
C SER A 453 -1.07 3.86 15.45
N VAL A 454 0.15 3.82 15.94
CA VAL A 454 0.39 4.21 17.33
C VAL A 454 1.81 4.70 17.58
N GLU A 455 1.93 5.72 18.43
CA GLU A 455 3.20 6.21 18.97
C GLU A 455 3.34 5.84 20.45
N GLY A 456 4.52 5.36 20.87
CA GLY A 456 4.80 5.13 22.27
C GLY A 456 6.17 4.54 22.63
N ASP A 457 6.61 4.79 23.85
CA ASP A 457 7.94 4.37 24.35
C ASP A 457 7.95 2.96 24.98
N ILE A 458 6.90 2.16 24.78
CA ILE A 458 6.83 0.74 25.17
C ILE A 458 6.19 -0.07 24.03
N PRO A 459 6.48 -1.38 23.91
CA PRO A 459 5.83 -2.24 22.93
C PRO A 459 4.30 -2.18 23.03
N ALA A 460 3.64 -1.93 21.90
CA ALA A 460 2.18 -2.00 21.81
C ALA A 460 1.76 -2.99 20.71
N PHE A 461 0.72 -3.76 20.99
CA PHE A 461 0.18 -4.79 20.12
C PHE A 461 -1.31 -4.57 19.90
N GLY A 462 -1.81 -4.86 18.71
CA GLY A 462 -3.21 -4.70 18.36
C GLY A 462 -3.46 -4.69 16.85
N VAL A 463 -4.72 -4.58 16.40
CA VAL A 463 -5.93 -4.59 17.25
C VAL A 463 -6.48 -6.01 17.36
N ALA A 464 -6.51 -6.55 18.58
CA ALA A 464 -7.06 -7.89 18.79
C ALA A 464 -8.58 -7.93 18.65
N PRO A 465 -9.15 -9.01 18.05
CA PRO A 465 -10.60 -9.25 18.04
C PRO A 465 -11.21 -9.06 19.42
N ARG A 466 -12.39 -8.43 19.47
CA ARG A 466 -13.04 -8.09 20.74
C ARG A 466 -13.36 -9.32 21.58
N GLY A 467 -13.70 -10.44 20.94
CA GLY A 467 -13.89 -11.72 21.60
C GLY A 467 -12.65 -12.22 22.33
N GLN A 468 -11.46 -12.02 21.76
CA GLN A 468 -10.18 -12.35 22.43
C GLN A 468 -9.95 -11.44 23.64
N GLY A 469 -10.23 -10.14 23.53
CA GLY A 469 -10.18 -9.20 24.66
C GLY A 469 -11.10 -9.59 25.83
N PHE A 470 -12.32 -10.08 25.53
CA PHE A 470 -13.25 -10.60 26.53
C PHE A 470 -12.78 -11.92 27.15
N ALA A 471 -12.20 -12.82 26.33
CA ALA A 471 -11.68 -14.11 26.78
C ALA A 471 -10.55 -13.97 27.80
N ILE A 472 -9.64 -13.01 27.63
CA ILE A 472 -8.53 -12.70 28.56
C ILE A 472 -9.02 -12.46 30.00
N PHE A 473 -10.26 -12.00 30.18
CA PHE A 473 -10.87 -11.75 31.50
C PHE A 473 -12.03 -12.69 31.82
N GLY A 474 -12.13 -13.82 31.11
CA GLY A 474 -13.15 -14.85 31.30
C GLY A 474 -14.59 -14.35 31.12
N GLN A 475 -14.80 -13.34 30.29
CA GLN A 475 -16.13 -12.77 30.02
C GLN A 475 -16.79 -13.43 28.80
N PRO A 476 -18.11 -13.66 28.81
CA PRO A 476 -18.83 -14.15 27.64
C PRO A 476 -18.91 -13.06 26.56
N TYR A 477 -18.80 -13.48 25.31
CA TYR A 477 -18.85 -12.59 24.13
C TYR A 477 -19.76 -13.17 23.04
N ASP A 478 -20.44 -12.28 22.30
CA ASP A 478 -21.31 -12.61 21.16
C ASP A 478 -21.07 -11.56 20.06
N ASP A 479 -20.43 -11.98 18.97
CA ASP A 479 -20.03 -11.10 17.87
C ASP A 479 -21.25 -10.49 17.14
N ALA A 480 -22.33 -11.26 16.97
CA ALA A 480 -23.54 -10.74 16.33
C ALA A 480 -24.20 -9.67 17.21
N ALA A 481 -24.22 -9.88 18.53
CA ALA A 481 -24.71 -8.87 19.47
C ALA A 481 -23.81 -7.63 19.50
N CYS A 482 -22.50 -7.81 19.39
CA CYS A 482 -21.51 -6.75 19.29
C CYS A 482 -21.76 -5.89 18.04
N ARG A 483 -21.80 -6.50 16.85
CA ARG A 483 -22.03 -5.78 15.58
C ARG A 483 -23.39 -5.08 15.55
N ALA A 484 -24.39 -5.66 16.21
CA ALA A 484 -25.70 -5.04 16.37
C ALA A 484 -25.75 -3.89 17.40
N GLY A 485 -24.67 -3.64 18.16
CA GLY A 485 -24.63 -2.67 19.25
C GLY A 485 -25.53 -3.04 20.44
N THR A 486 -25.88 -4.32 20.57
CA THR A 486 -26.78 -4.85 21.62
C THR A 486 -26.06 -5.59 22.74
N GLY A 487 -24.79 -5.91 22.55
CA GLY A 487 -23.90 -6.44 23.58
C GLY A 487 -23.43 -5.37 24.59
N PRO A 488 -22.55 -5.74 25.53
CA PRO A 488 -21.95 -4.78 26.45
C PRO A 488 -21.19 -3.68 25.72
N ALA A 489 -21.49 -2.42 26.07
CA ALA A 489 -20.83 -1.25 25.48
C ALA A 489 -19.32 -1.21 25.77
N GLN A 490 -18.92 -1.72 26.94
CA GLN A 490 -17.53 -1.89 27.37
C GLN A 490 -17.36 -3.29 27.98
N LEU A 491 -16.11 -3.76 28.09
CA LEU A 491 -15.81 -4.96 28.87
C LEU A 491 -16.30 -4.79 30.33
N PRO A 492 -17.17 -5.67 30.85
CA PRO A 492 -17.82 -5.48 32.16
C PRO A 492 -16.90 -5.92 33.33
N VAL A 493 -15.67 -5.42 33.35
CA VAL A 493 -14.62 -5.76 34.32
C VAL A 493 -14.10 -4.48 34.98
N ALA A 494 -13.74 -4.54 36.26
CA ALA A 494 -13.22 -3.37 36.97
C ALA A 494 -11.80 -3.03 36.50
N LEU A 495 -11.45 -1.74 36.48
CA LEU A 495 -10.08 -1.30 36.20
C LEU A 495 -9.09 -1.90 37.20
N GLY A 496 -7.94 -2.35 36.70
CA GLY A 496 -6.90 -3.00 37.49
C GLY A 496 -7.15 -4.48 37.73
N THR A 497 -8.22 -5.05 37.17
CA THR A 497 -8.44 -6.50 37.23
C THR A 497 -7.32 -7.20 36.47
N LYS A 498 -6.68 -8.17 37.12
CA LYS A 498 -5.72 -9.07 36.49
C LYS A 498 -6.47 -10.13 35.68
N GLY A 499 -6.07 -10.32 34.43
CA GLY A 499 -6.61 -11.33 33.55
C GLY A 499 -5.61 -12.48 33.34
N ASP A 500 -5.68 -13.07 32.16
CA ASP A 500 -4.79 -14.13 31.72
C ASP A 500 -3.35 -13.66 31.48
N ARG A 501 -2.44 -14.63 31.39
CA ARG A 501 -1.04 -14.41 31.09
C ARG A 501 -0.83 -14.46 29.58
N LEU A 502 -0.20 -13.42 29.05
CA LEU A 502 -0.02 -13.22 27.62
C LEU A 502 1.45 -13.37 27.26
N THR A 503 1.73 -13.79 26.02
CA THR A 503 3.07 -13.88 25.47
C THR A 503 3.10 -13.27 24.07
N PHE A 504 4.09 -12.40 23.84
CA PHE A 504 4.41 -11.81 22.54
C PHE A 504 5.84 -12.17 22.21
N SER A 505 6.09 -12.75 21.03
CA SER A 505 7.44 -13.14 20.60
C SER A 505 7.70 -12.69 19.17
N SER A 506 8.85 -12.07 18.95
CA SER A 506 9.37 -11.80 17.61
C SER A 506 10.11 -13.04 17.09
N TYR A 507 9.92 -13.37 15.82
CA TYR A 507 10.64 -14.43 15.11
C TYR A 507 11.12 -13.92 13.76
N PHE A 508 12.17 -14.50 13.21
CA PHE A 508 12.69 -14.16 11.88
C PHE A 508 11.89 -14.91 10.80
N ASP A 509 11.45 -14.18 9.80
CA ASP A 509 10.73 -14.66 8.62
C ASP A 509 11.40 -14.30 7.29
N GLY A 510 12.34 -13.36 7.28
CA GLY A 510 13.09 -12.98 6.09
C GLY A 510 12.65 -11.63 5.54
N TRP A 511 13.31 -11.16 4.48
CA TRP A 511 12.93 -9.93 3.78
C TRP A 511 12.16 -10.28 2.49
N GLY A 512 11.60 -9.27 1.83
CA GLY A 512 10.83 -9.45 0.60
C GLY A 512 11.58 -10.11 -0.56
N TYR A 513 10.84 -10.84 -1.41
CA TYR A 513 11.38 -11.69 -2.48
C TYR A 513 10.46 -11.75 -3.71
N ALA A 514 10.92 -12.38 -4.80
CA ALA A 514 10.14 -12.50 -6.04
C ALA A 514 9.37 -13.84 -6.11
N HIS A 515 8.15 -13.79 -6.63
CA HIS A 515 7.37 -14.98 -7.02
C HIS A 515 7.36 -15.18 -8.54
N LEU A 516 7.38 -16.44 -8.99
CA LEU A 516 7.11 -16.83 -10.38
C LEU A 516 5.80 -17.61 -10.47
N TYR A 517 4.83 -17.05 -11.18
CA TYR A 517 3.55 -17.70 -11.44
C TYR A 517 3.39 -18.07 -12.91
N ARG A 518 2.74 -19.22 -13.18
CA ARG A 518 2.23 -19.53 -14.51
C ARG A 518 1.06 -18.60 -14.82
N ASN A 519 1.12 -17.89 -15.95
CA ASN A 519 0.01 -17.04 -16.37
C ASN A 519 -1.13 -17.90 -16.96
N GLU A 520 -2.17 -18.14 -16.16
CA GLU A 520 -3.32 -18.96 -16.52
C GLU A 520 -4.64 -18.41 -15.93
N SER A 521 -5.75 -19.09 -16.15
CA SER A 521 -7.06 -18.66 -15.64
C SER A 521 -7.42 -19.38 -14.33
N GLY A 522 -8.14 -18.69 -13.45
CA GLY A 522 -8.41 -19.16 -12.09
C GLY A 522 -7.21 -18.94 -11.18
N LYS A 523 -7.00 -19.82 -10.20
CA LYS A 523 -5.83 -19.75 -9.32
C LYS A 523 -4.56 -20.09 -10.11
N LEU A 524 -3.66 -19.11 -10.26
CA LEU A 524 -2.38 -19.26 -10.94
C LEU A 524 -1.49 -20.21 -10.14
N THR A 525 -0.80 -21.12 -10.84
CA THR A 525 0.17 -22.01 -10.22
C THR A 525 1.47 -21.26 -9.91
N GLU A 526 1.87 -21.20 -8.64
CA GLU A 526 3.21 -20.81 -8.21
C GLU A 526 4.23 -21.87 -8.64
N LEU A 527 5.31 -21.42 -9.27
CA LEU A 527 6.33 -22.29 -9.86
C LEU A 527 7.63 -22.22 -9.08
N ASP A 528 8.02 -21.03 -8.64
CA ASP A 528 9.30 -20.78 -7.99
C ASP A 528 9.28 -19.45 -7.22
N THR A 529 10.25 -19.27 -6.34
CA THR A 529 10.55 -18.01 -5.66
C THR A 529 12.01 -17.63 -5.84
N TYR A 530 12.35 -16.37 -5.57
CA TYR A 530 13.74 -15.93 -5.58
C TYR A 530 13.96 -14.78 -4.61
N ALA A 531 14.83 -15.02 -3.63
CA ALA A 531 15.46 -13.99 -2.83
C ALA A 531 16.98 -13.96 -3.06
N VAL A 532 17.61 -12.84 -2.70
CA VAL A 532 19.05 -12.85 -2.45
C VAL A 532 19.32 -13.70 -1.21
N PRO A 533 20.35 -14.57 -1.16
CA PRO A 533 20.53 -15.50 -0.04
C PRO A 533 20.61 -14.83 1.33
N GLU A 534 21.18 -13.61 1.38
CA GLU A 534 21.26 -12.81 2.59
C GLU A 534 19.90 -12.36 3.13
N ALA A 535 18.86 -12.28 2.30
CA ALA A 535 17.51 -11.88 2.70
C ALA A 535 16.82 -12.91 3.61
N HIS A 536 17.23 -14.18 3.59
CA HIS A 536 16.66 -15.22 4.46
C HIS A 536 17.71 -15.83 5.41
N ASP A 537 18.79 -15.09 5.68
CA ASP A 537 19.78 -15.41 6.71
C ASP A 537 19.61 -14.44 7.90
N PRO A 538 19.26 -14.93 9.11
CA PRO A 538 19.14 -14.10 10.31
C PRO A 538 20.39 -13.26 10.63
N ALA A 539 21.58 -13.68 10.16
CA ALA A 539 22.80 -12.92 10.36
C ALA A 539 22.81 -11.56 9.64
N TYR A 540 21.92 -11.36 8.66
CA TYR A 540 21.81 -10.16 7.83
C TYR A 540 20.56 -9.32 8.15
N ALA A 541 19.72 -9.77 9.06
CA ALA A 541 18.51 -9.08 9.49
C ALA A 541 18.76 -7.71 10.16
N THR A 542 19.99 -7.41 10.56
CA THR A 542 20.39 -6.08 11.04
C THR A 542 21.75 -5.67 10.48
N GLY A 543 21.94 -4.36 10.26
CA GLY A 543 23.21 -3.77 9.86
C GLY A 543 23.64 -4.02 8.40
N SER A 544 22.78 -4.64 7.60
CA SER A 544 23.02 -4.91 6.17
C SER A 544 22.13 -4.09 5.23
N GLY A 545 21.35 -3.15 5.79
CA GLY A 545 20.26 -2.46 5.10
C GLY A 545 19.03 -3.36 4.94
N ASP A 546 17.98 -2.82 4.34
CA ASP A 546 16.75 -3.57 4.09
C ASP A 546 16.94 -4.40 2.83
N LEU A 547 16.91 -5.73 2.93
CA LEU A 547 17.24 -6.63 1.81
C LEU A 547 16.02 -7.03 0.98
N SER A 548 15.01 -6.17 0.95
CA SER A 548 13.77 -6.41 0.22
C SER A 548 13.92 -6.10 -1.27
N ILE A 549 13.26 -6.92 -2.09
CA ILE A 549 12.90 -6.56 -3.47
C ILE A 549 11.91 -5.38 -3.46
N HIS A 550 11.81 -4.65 -4.57
CA HIS A 550 10.76 -3.63 -4.78
C HIS A 550 10.01 -3.83 -6.10
N GLU A 551 10.71 -3.74 -7.23
CA GLU A 551 10.11 -3.85 -8.56
C GLU A 551 10.79 -4.91 -9.41
N VAL A 552 10.02 -5.46 -10.34
CA VAL A 552 10.49 -6.27 -11.46
C VAL A 552 10.31 -5.53 -12.78
N ALA A 553 11.35 -5.56 -13.61
CA ALA A 553 11.29 -5.18 -15.00
C ALA A 553 11.59 -6.39 -15.90
N VAL A 554 10.75 -6.61 -16.90
CA VAL A 554 10.92 -7.69 -17.87
C VAL A 554 11.60 -7.21 -19.15
N SER A 555 12.46 -8.04 -19.74
CA SER A 555 13.14 -7.69 -20.99
C SER A 555 12.16 -7.52 -22.16
N GLU A 556 12.35 -6.47 -22.95
CA GLU A 556 11.62 -6.22 -24.20
C GLU A 556 12.13 -7.08 -25.36
N LYS A 557 13.22 -7.84 -25.16
CA LYS A 557 13.89 -8.66 -26.19
C LYS A 557 13.92 -10.14 -25.89
N ARG A 558 13.84 -10.53 -24.62
CA ARG A 558 14.03 -11.89 -24.15
C ARG A 558 12.95 -12.24 -23.14
N ALA A 559 12.05 -13.14 -23.50
CA ALA A 559 10.95 -13.52 -22.62
C ALA A 559 11.41 -14.20 -21.31
N ASP A 560 12.63 -14.72 -21.27
CA ASP A 560 13.23 -15.37 -20.12
C ASP A 560 13.98 -14.42 -19.18
N LEU A 561 14.19 -13.14 -19.51
CA LEU A 561 15.09 -12.27 -18.73
C LEU A 561 14.33 -11.27 -17.86
N LEU A 562 14.72 -11.21 -16.59
CA LEU A 562 14.17 -10.38 -15.53
C LEU A 562 15.24 -9.48 -14.92
N TYR A 563 14.83 -8.29 -14.46
CA TYR A 563 15.64 -7.37 -13.70
C TYR A 563 14.88 -6.98 -12.44
N PHE A 564 15.52 -7.07 -11.28
CA PHE A 564 14.91 -6.71 -10.01
C PHE A 564 15.64 -5.52 -9.40
N SER A 565 14.89 -4.53 -8.93
CA SER A 565 15.40 -3.54 -7.98
C SER A 565 15.30 -4.11 -6.56
N TYR A 566 16.34 -3.86 -5.77
CA TYR A 566 16.39 -4.19 -4.36
C TYR A 566 16.90 -2.97 -3.60
N TYR A 567 16.35 -2.76 -2.41
CA TYR A 567 16.98 -1.97 -1.36
C TYR A 567 18.21 -2.74 -0.85
N ALA A 568 19.29 -2.05 -0.52
CA ALA A 568 20.56 -2.56 0.03
C ALA A 568 21.29 -3.73 -0.67
N ALA A 569 20.67 -4.43 -1.60
CA ALA A 569 21.21 -5.54 -2.38
C ALA A 569 21.47 -5.13 -3.82
N GLY A 570 21.03 -3.97 -4.30
CA GLY A 570 21.34 -3.44 -5.64
C GLY A 570 20.60 -4.15 -6.78
N LEU A 571 20.99 -3.90 -8.03
CA LEU A 571 20.31 -4.51 -9.18
C LEU A 571 20.59 -6.01 -9.24
N ARG A 572 19.54 -6.82 -9.41
CA ARG A 572 19.63 -8.25 -9.72
C ARG A 572 19.12 -8.52 -11.13
N VAL A 573 19.71 -9.52 -11.78
CA VAL A 573 19.31 -9.99 -13.11
C VAL A 573 19.14 -11.49 -13.03
N ALA A 574 17.96 -11.96 -13.41
CA ALA A 574 17.63 -13.37 -13.38
C ALA A 574 17.13 -13.86 -14.74
N LYS A 575 17.20 -15.18 -14.95
CA LYS A 575 16.56 -15.86 -16.07
C LYS A 575 15.54 -16.87 -15.59
N ILE A 576 14.46 -17.02 -16.33
CA ILE A 576 13.54 -18.14 -16.18
C ILE A 576 14.11 -19.34 -16.94
N VAL A 577 14.52 -20.38 -16.22
CA VAL A 577 15.08 -21.63 -16.76
C VAL A 577 14.28 -22.80 -16.21
N ASP A 578 13.67 -23.59 -17.09
CA ASP A 578 12.90 -24.78 -16.70
C ASP A 578 11.80 -24.51 -15.65
N ASP A 579 11.13 -23.34 -15.77
CA ASP A 579 10.11 -22.83 -14.83
C ASP A 579 10.68 -22.36 -13.45
N GLU A 580 11.99 -22.09 -13.35
CA GLU A 580 12.67 -21.55 -12.15
C GLU A 580 13.33 -20.18 -12.42
N ILE A 581 13.39 -19.29 -11.42
CA ILE A 581 14.13 -18.02 -11.43
C ILE A 581 15.59 -18.27 -11.03
N VAL A 582 16.52 -18.03 -11.95
CA VAL A 582 17.96 -18.22 -11.73
C VAL A 582 18.71 -16.90 -11.85
N GLU A 583 19.32 -16.40 -10.77
CA GLU A 583 20.20 -15.23 -10.84
C GLU A 583 21.36 -15.48 -11.81
N VAL A 584 21.55 -14.56 -12.76
CA VAL A 584 22.61 -14.60 -13.78
C VAL A 584 23.48 -13.35 -13.78
N GLY A 585 23.16 -12.34 -12.98
CA GLY A 585 23.97 -11.14 -12.86
C GLY A 585 23.51 -10.20 -11.76
N ARG A 586 24.40 -9.30 -11.37
CA ARG A 586 24.14 -8.30 -10.34
C ARG A 586 25.04 -7.08 -10.44
N TYR A 587 24.60 -5.99 -9.83
CA TYR A 587 25.41 -4.81 -9.60
C TYR A 587 25.09 -4.15 -8.26
N ILE A 588 26.13 -3.84 -7.48
CA ILE A 588 26.10 -3.02 -6.27
C ILE A 588 27.26 -2.02 -6.38
N ASP A 589 26.96 -0.74 -6.22
CA ASP A 589 27.96 0.33 -6.30
C ASP A 589 28.86 0.40 -5.07
N GLU A 590 29.98 1.09 -5.21
CA GLU A 590 30.84 1.46 -4.08
C GLU A 590 30.06 2.38 -3.12
N GLY A 591 29.80 1.89 -1.91
CA GLY A 591 28.97 2.57 -0.92
C GLY A 591 27.53 2.04 -0.84
N GLY A 592 27.14 1.12 -1.73
CA GLY A 592 25.80 0.55 -1.76
C GLY A 592 24.82 1.27 -2.68
N ASN A 593 23.62 0.71 -2.81
CA ASN A 593 22.49 1.27 -3.52
C ASN A 593 21.18 0.92 -2.82
N ASN A 594 20.21 1.83 -2.96
CA ASN A 594 18.80 1.60 -2.64
C ASN A 594 18.01 1.85 -3.92
N PHE A 595 17.83 0.81 -4.75
CA PHE A 595 17.06 0.96 -5.98
C PHE A 595 15.58 0.79 -5.68
N TRP A 596 14.82 1.84 -5.96
CA TRP A 596 13.35 1.82 -5.91
C TRP A 596 12.84 1.16 -7.19
N GLY A 597 12.91 1.87 -8.31
CA GLY A 597 12.35 1.40 -9.56
C GLY A 597 13.35 0.86 -10.57
N ALA A 598 12.86 0.04 -11.49
CA ALA A 598 13.61 -0.48 -12.62
C ALA A 598 12.78 -0.48 -13.89
N GLN A 599 13.32 0.06 -14.98
CA GLN A 599 12.64 0.10 -16.28
C GLN A 599 13.59 -0.26 -17.42
N VAL A 600 13.17 -1.22 -18.25
CA VAL A 600 13.90 -1.61 -19.46
C VAL A 600 13.65 -0.61 -20.59
N PHE A 601 14.68 -0.33 -21.39
CA PHE A 601 14.55 0.46 -22.62
C PHE A 601 15.58 0.09 -23.69
N GLU A 602 15.26 0.42 -24.95
CA GLU A 602 16.20 0.27 -26.06
C GLU A 602 16.91 1.58 -26.45
N SER A 603 18.22 1.51 -26.70
CA SER A 603 18.95 2.55 -27.43
C SER A 603 19.98 1.97 -28.40
N GLY A 604 19.89 2.36 -29.67
CA GLY A 604 20.85 1.92 -30.70
C GLY A 604 20.89 0.41 -30.92
N GLY A 605 19.74 -0.28 -30.83
CA GLY A 605 19.65 -1.73 -31.01
C GLY A 605 20.06 -2.56 -29.79
N LYS A 606 20.40 -1.91 -28.67
CA LYS A 606 20.77 -2.56 -27.41
C LYS A 606 19.75 -2.27 -26.32
N GLU A 607 19.47 -3.29 -25.52
CA GLU A 607 18.65 -3.15 -24.31
C GLU A 607 19.51 -2.63 -23.16
N TYR A 608 18.91 -1.77 -22.34
CA TYR A 608 19.46 -1.21 -21.12
C TYR A 608 18.39 -1.24 -20.03
N VAL A 609 18.82 -1.06 -18.79
CA VAL A 609 17.93 -0.85 -17.64
C VAL A 609 18.23 0.52 -17.05
N ALA A 610 17.20 1.32 -16.85
CA ALA A 610 17.23 2.49 -16.00
C ALA A 610 16.79 2.05 -14.60
N ALA A 611 17.57 2.39 -13.57
CA ALA A 611 17.18 2.17 -12.19
C ALA A 611 17.24 3.48 -11.41
N SER A 612 16.29 3.70 -10.51
CA SER A 612 16.24 4.87 -9.65
C SER A 612 16.82 4.55 -8.27
N ASP A 613 18.00 5.10 -8.00
CA ASP A 613 18.62 5.02 -6.68
C ASP A 613 18.11 6.16 -5.81
N ARG A 614 17.54 5.82 -4.65
CA ARG A 614 16.88 6.76 -3.72
C ARG A 614 17.75 7.92 -3.29
N ASP A 615 19.06 7.69 -3.19
CA ASP A 615 20.03 8.63 -2.63
C ASP A 615 20.80 9.42 -3.69
N HIS A 616 20.78 8.98 -4.94
CA HIS A 616 21.58 9.56 -6.02
C HIS A 616 20.75 10.02 -7.22
N GLY A 617 19.82 9.19 -7.69
CA GLY A 617 19.10 9.38 -8.95
C GLY A 617 19.33 8.25 -9.95
N LEU A 618 19.59 8.60 -11.21
CA LEU A 618 19.50 7.63 -12.31
C LEU A 618 20.78 6.80 -12.48
N TYR A 619 20.64 5.48 -12.51
CA TYR A 619 21.65 4.53 -12.97
C TYR A 619 21.21 3.90 -14.28
N ILE A 620 22.16 3.65 -15.20
CA ILE A 620 21.92 2.97 -16.46
C ILE A 620 22.85 1.76 -16.59
N PHE A 621 22.26 0.58 -16.79
CA PHE A 621 22.96 -0.69 -16.87
C PHE A 621 22.82 -1.35 -18.25
N GLU A 622 23.82 -2.16 -18.63
CA GLU A 622 23.73 -3.13 -19.73
C GLU A 622 24.01 -4.52 -19.14
N TYR A 623 23.08 -5.47 -19.32
CA TYR A 623 23.38 -6.87 -19.08
C TYR A 623 24.35 -7.39 -20.15
N THR A 624 25.46 -7.98 -19.69
CA THR A 624 26.58 -8.45 -20.51
C THR A 624 26.73 -9.98 -20.50
N GLY A 625 25.92 -10.68 -19.71
CA GLY A 625 25.93 -12.15 -19.71
C GLY A 625 25.43 -12.74 -21.03
N GLY A 626 25.80 -13.99 -21.28
CA GLY A 626 25.53 -14.67 -22.55
C GLY A 626 24.05 -14.77 -22.92
N LEU A 627 23.82 -14.95 -24.23
CA LEU A 627 22.52 -15.38 -24.77
C LEU A 627 22.13 -16.71 -24.16
#